data_AF-A0A7X2BGZ5-F1
#
_entry.id   AF-A0A7X2BGZ5-F1
#
_cell.length_a   1.000
_cell.length_b   1.000
_cell.length_c   1.000
_cell.angle_alpha   90.00
_cell.angle_beta   90.00
_cell.angle_gamma   90.00
#
_symmetry.space_group_name_H-M   'P 1'
#
loop_
_entity.id
_entity.type
_entity.pdbx_description
1 polymer ?
#
loop_
_entity_poly.entity_id
_entity_poly.type
_entity_poly.pdbx_seq_one_letter_code
_entity_poly.pdbx_strand_id
1 'polypeptide(L)'
;MPAPLIHLIGRIVDGAYRAYRANQTIENGKSAVELVQLVREIEQRREHIKQTLRATIEAMTQEIDTKSSTSAVVDRGGNSTVSRRGQENIEFKEYIERKVPFRPAISQVCTVALQMPIKVPRRIRKKIAGDIVETTIEIALKQFTASLFFEAVDEALEWRSPLKSEPNYNGTSKKALLGEPATRPKRFGSDIQPFWPRPKGLLAPDLVIVEYRHEPFETENVFAAVEIKFPGDWAKKNQLETYVELMTPTVGINPIKTGREKVALLRVPEDCTGFETTGKQTPVAKGNKNRR
;
A
#
# COMPACT_ATOMS: atom_id res chain seq x y z
N MET A 1 -11.04 5.18 23.88
CA MET A 1 -10.26 4.92 22.66
C MET A 1 -8.83 4.62 23.08
N PRO A 2 -8.13 3.64 22.47
CA PRO A 2 -6.71 3.52 22.73
C PRO A 2 -6.03 4.77 22.13
N ALA A 3 -5.36 5.56 22.99
CA ALA A 3 -4.67 6.80 22.63
C ALA A 3 -3.73 6.73 21.39
N PRO A 4 -3.09 5.58 21.04
CA PRO A 4 -2.18 5.49 19.89
C PRO A 4 -2.85 5.78 18.53
N LEU A 5 -4.08 5.31 18.32
CA LEU A 5 -4.76 5.37 17.01
C LEU A 5 -5.11 6.82 16.62
N ILE A 6 -5.40 7.67 17.62
CA ILE A 6 -5.75 9.08 17.43
C ILE A 6 -4.51 9.89 17.03
N HIS A 7 -3.36 9.65 17.68
CA HIS A 7 -2.11 10.32 17.36
C HIS A 7 -1.61 9.97 15.94
N LEU A 8 -1.83 8.73 15.51
CA LEU A 8 -1.41 8.22 14.21
C LEU A 8 -2.26 8.73 13.05
N ILE A 9 -3.59 8.74 13.20
CA ILE A 9 -4.50 9.40 12.27
C ILE A 9 -4.18 10.90 12.19
N GLY A 10 -3.86 11.52 13.32
CA GLY A 10 -3.39 12.92 13.39
C GLY A 10 -2.15 13.17 12.53
N ARG A 11 -1.10 12.33 12.65
CA ARG A 11 0.13 12.45 11.85
C ARG A 11 -0.13 12.36 10.34
N ILE A 12 -0.93 11.40 9.89
CA ILE A 12 -1.27 11.20 8.47
C ILE A 12 -2.05 12.41 7.92
N VAL A 13 -3.06 12.86 8.68
CA VAL A 13 -3.92 14.00 8.30
C VAL A 13 -3.15 15.32 8.34
N ASP A 14 -2.27 15.53 9.31
CA ASP A 14 -1.46 16.74 9.42
C ASP A 14 -0.37 16.82 8.35
N GLY A 15 0.26 15.69 8.00
CA GLY A 15 1.18 15.62 6.87
C GLY A 15 0.49 15.97 5.55
N ALA A 16 -0.68 15.37 5.28
CA ALA A 16 -1.49 15.68 4.10
C ALA A 16 -1.97 17.15 4.08
N TYR A 17 -2.35 17.70 5.23
CA TYR A 17 -2.83 19.07 5.35
C TYR A 17 -1.73 20.12 5.20
N ARG A 18 -0.54 19.90 5.78
CA ARG A 18 0.62 20.79 5.60
C ARG A 18 1.04 20.85 4.14
N ALA A 19 1.04 19.70 3.44
CA ALA A 19 1.32 19.64 2.01
C ALA A 19 0.27 20.38 1.16
N TYR A 20 -1.01 20.27 1.51
CA TYR A 20 -2.12 20.98 0.84
C TYR A 20 -2.09 22.50 1.08
N ARG A 21 -1.84 22.94 2.32
CA ARG A 21 -1.83 24.38 2.69
C ARG A 21 -0.67 25.15 2.05
N ALA A 22 0.49 24.53 1.87
CA ALA A 22 1.62 25.16 1.20
C ALA A 22 1.34 25.53 -0.27
N ASN A 23 0.36 24.89 -0.91
CA ASN A 23 -0.04 25.17 -2.29
C ASN A 23 -1.11 26.27 -2.43
N GLN A 24 -2.04 26.39 -1.48
CA GLN A 24 -3.09 27.42 -1.53
C GLN A 24 -2.55 28.84 -1.35
N THR A 25 -1.33 29.01 -0.81
CA THR A 25 -0.64 30.31 -0.73
C THR A 25 -0.14 30.83 -2.08
N ILE A 26 -0.26 30.06 -3.17
CA ILE A 26 0.16 30.48 -4.52
C ILE A 26 -1.02 31.06 -5.35
N GLU A 27 -2.28 30.90 -4.92
CA GLU A 27 -3.44 31.42 -5.65
C GLU A 27 -4.49 32.01 -4.70
N ASN A 28 -4.31 33.24 -4.21
CA ASN A 28 -5.41 33.95 -3.54
C ASN A 28 -5.53 35.39 -4.01
N GLY A 29 -6.28 35.56 -5.10
CA GLY A 29 -7.21 36.68 -5.30
C GLY A 29 -8.65 36.25 -4.97
N LYS A 30 -8.87 35.49 -3.88
CA LYS A 30 -10.21 34.99 -3.48
C LYS A 30 -10.86 35.92 -2.45
N SER A 31 -12.17 36.10 -2.55
CA SER A 31 -12.96 36.93 -1.65
C SER A 31 -13.18 36.27 -0.28
N ALA A 32 -13.52 37.06 0.75
CA ALA A 32 -13.69 36.57 2.12
C ALA A 32 -14.77 35.48 2.28
N VAL A 33 -15.82 35.50 1.47
CA VAL A 33 -16.91 34.50 1.49
C VAL A 33 -16.44 33.16 0.91
N GLU A 34 -15.68 33.20 -0.19
CA GLU A 34 -15.08 32.02 -0.81
C GLU A 34 -14.04 31.37 0.11
N LEU A 35 -13.31 32.18 0.89
CA LEU A 35 -12.38 31.66 1.91
C LEU A 35 -13.10 30.92 3.04
N VAL A 36 -14.23 31.43 3.52
CA VAL A 36 -15.02 30.77 4.59
C VAL A 36 -15.65 29.47 4.10
N GLN A 37 -16.20 29.45 2.88
CA GLN A 37 -16.74 28.22 2.27
C GLN A 37 -15.63 27.19 2.06
N LEU A 38 -14.47 27.61 1.54
CA LEU A 38 -13.31 26.74 1.36
C LEU A 38 -12.83 26.14 2.69
N VAL A 39 -12.81 26.91 3.77
CA VAL A 39 -12.44 26.40 5.11
C VAL A 39 -13.43 25.33 5.58
N ARG A 40 -14.74 25.55 5.44
CA ARG A 40 -15.76 24.55 5.81
C ARG A 40 -15.65 23.27 4.98
N GLU A 41 -15.44 23.39 3.67
CA GLU A 41 -15.23 22.23 2.80
C GLU A 41 -13.98 21.44 3.19
N ILE A 42 -12.90 22.15 3.55
CA ILE A 42 -11.66 21.53 4.05
C ILE A 42 -11.91 20.78 5.35
N GLU A 43 -12.65 21.36 6.30
CA GLU A 43 -12.99 20.71 7.57
C GLU A 43 -13.86 19.47 7.36
N GLN A 44 -14.90 19.56 6.53
CA GLN A 44 -15.75 18.42 6.19
C GLN A 44 -14.96 17.30 5.51
N ARG A 45 -14.07 17.64 4.57
CA ARG A 45 -13.17 16.67 3.94
C ARG A 45 -12.22 16.03 4.95
N ARG A 46 -11.68 16.80 5.90
CA ARG A 46 -10.82 16.27 6.96
C ARG A 46 -11.57 15.27 7.84
N GLU A 47 -12.80 15.56 8.24
CA GLU A 47 -13.60 14.63 9.03
C GLU A 47 -13.97 13.38 8.24
N HIS A 48 -14.35 13.51 6.97
CA HIS A 48 -14.60 12.36 6.10
C HIS A 48 -13.36 11.47 5.94
N ILE A 49 -12.17 12.07 5.77
CA ILE A 49 -10.91 11.33 5.74
C ILE A 49 -10.70 10.59 7.06
N LYS A 50 -10.80 11.27 8.21
CA LYS A 50 -10.64 10.62 9.52
C LYS A 50 -11.58 9.44 9.73
N GLN A 51 -12.86 9.58 9.35
CA GLN A 51 -13.85 8.51 9.45
C GLN A 51 -13.49 7.33 8.54
N THR A 52 -13.11 7.60 7.30
CA THR A 52 -12.69 6.56 6.34
C THR A 52 -11.42 5.85 6.81
N LEU A 53 -10.44 6.59 7.34
CA LEU A 53 -9.23 6.05 7.95
C LEU A 53 -9.58 5.09 9.09
N ARG A 54 -10.41 5.56 10.02
CA ARG A 54 -10.83 4.79 11.19
C ARG A 54 -11.56 3.51 10.81
N ALA A 55 -12.58 3.61 9.94
CA ALA A 55 -13.35 2.45 9.49
C ALA A 55 -12.48 1.43 8.76
N THR A 56 -11.50 1.90 7.98
CA THR A 56 -10.55 1.03 7.27
C THR A 56 -9.61 0.32 8.25
N ILE A 57 -9.06 1.03 9.23
CA ILE A 57 -8.20 0.44 10.27
C ILE A 57 -8.99 -0.58 11.08
N GLU A 58 -10.20 -0.25 11.54
CA GLU A 58 -11.04 -1.15 12.34
C GLU A 58 -11.41 -2.42 11.54
N ALA A 59 -11.86 -2.28 10.29
CA ALA A 59 -12.20 -3.42 9.44
C ALA A 59 -10.98 -4.32 9.17
N MET A 60 -9.83 -3.74 8.89
CA MET A 60 -8.61 -4.48 8.62
C MET A 60 -8.06 -5.19 9.86
N THR A 61 -8.08 -4.53 11.01
CA THR A 61 -7.73 -5.13 12.31
C THR A 61 -8.62 -6.35 12.59
N GLN A 62 -9.93 -6.21 12.42
CA GLN A 62 -10.88 -7.31 12.61
C GLN A 62 -10.62 -8.48 11.64
N GLU A 63 -10.35 -8.20 10.36
CA GLU A 63 -10.02 -9.24 9.38
C GLU A 63 -8.72 -9.97 9.75
N ILE A 64 -7.70 -9.23 10.20
CA ILE A 64 -6.42 -9.81 10.64
C ILE A 64 -6.63 -10.70 11.86
N ASP A 65 -7.34 -10.24 12.87
CA ASP A 65 -7.56 -11.03 14.09
C ASP A 65 -8.38 -12.30 13.79
N THR A 66 -9.36 -12.20 12.87
CA THR A 66 -10.17 -13.35 12.45
C THR A 66 -9.37 -14.37 11.63
N LYS A 67 -8.51 -13.92 10.70
CA LYS A 67 -7.80 -14.80 9.74
C LYS A 67 -6.41 -15.23 10.21
N SER A 68 -5.83 -14.57 11.20
CA SER A 68 -4.51 -14.93 11.74
C SER A 68 -4.50 -16.31 12.42
N SER A 69 -5.64 -16.82 12.89
CA SER A 69 -5.81 -18.17 13.42
C SER A 69 -5.79 -19.30 12.36
N THR A 70 -6.00 -18.97 11.08
CA THR A 70 -6.14 -19.94 9.97
C THR A 70 -5.01 -19.87 8.94
N SER A 71 -4.15 -18.86 9.02
CA SER A 71 -3.07 -18.65 8.03
C SER A 71 -1.99 -19.74 8.08
N ALA A 72 -1.81 -20.42 9.22
CA ALA A 72 -0.90 -21.56 9.37
C ALA A 72 -1.31 -22.80 8.56
N VAL A 73 -2.54 -22.86 8.01
CA VAL A 73 -3.08 -24.01 7.27
C VAL A 73 -3.04 -23.80 5.74
N VAL A 74 -2.53 -22.65 5.27
CA VAL A 74 -2.55 -22.31 3.85
C VAL A 74 -1.21 -22.64 3.19
N ASP A 75 -1.23 -23.43 2.12
CA ASP A 75 -0.04 -23.71 1.30
C ASP A 75 0.55 -22.42 0.70
N ARG A 76 1.87 -22.26 0.89
CA ARG A 76 2.68 -21.24 0.19
C ARG A 76 2.62 -21.51 -1.31
N GLY A 77 2.40 -20.46 -2.11
CA GLY A 77 2.52 -20.55 -3.57
C GLY A 77 1.31 -21.10 -4.33
N GLY A 78 0.16 -21.35 -3.69
CA GLY A 78 -1.06 -21.75 -4.40
C GLY A 78 -1.53 -20.71 -5.44
N ASN A 79 -2.19 -21.16 -6.51
CA ASN A 79 -2.80 -20.28 -7.51
C ASN A 79 -4.06 -19.62 -6.92
N SER A 80 -4.19 -18.30 -7.08
CA SER A 80 -5.40 -17.57 -6.74
C SER A 80 -6.49 -17.80 -7.79
N THR A 81 -7.76 -17.54 -7.43
CA THR A 81 -8.90 -17.60 -8.36
C THR A 81 -8.91 -16.47 -9.39
N VAL A 82 -7.93 -15.56 -9.36
CA VAL A 82 -7.76 -14.50 -10.36
C VAL A 82 -7.15 -15.10 -11.62
N SER A 83 -7.87 -15.99 -12.31
CA SER A 83 -7.49 -16.43 -13.66
C SER A 83 -8.07 -15.43 -14.67
N ARG A 84 -7.23 -14.62 -15.31
CA ARG A 84 -7.68 -13.83 -16.46
C ARG A 84 -7.51 -14.66 -17.73
N ARG A 85 -8.62 -14.90 -18.44
CA ARG A 85 -8.61 -15.45 -19.80
C ARG A 85 -8.21 -14.32 -20.76
N GLY A 86 -6.91 -14.17 -21.06
CA GLY A 86 -6.39 -13.16 -22.01
C GLY A 86 -4.87 -13.21 -22.16
N GLN A 87 -4.33 -12.65 -23.25
CA GLN A 87 -2.88 -12.60 -23.58
C GLN A 87 -2.10 -11.51 -22.82
N GLU A 88 -2.74 -10.74 -21.93
CA GLU A 88 -2.06 -9.64 -21.23
C GLU A 88 -1.03 -10.15 -20.21
N ASN A 89 0.19 -9.63 -20.30
CA ASN A 89 1.29 -9.80 -19.33
C ASN A 89 1.71 -11.26 -19.06
N ILE A 90 1.93 -12.06 -20.11
CA ILE A 90 2.50 -13.43 -20.01
C ILE A 90 3.73 -13.46 -19.09
N GLU A 91 4.57 -12.42 -19.16
CA GLU A 91 5.79 -12.28 -18.35
C GLU A 91 5.54 -12.21 -16.84
N PHE A 92 4.45 -11.57 -16.41
CA PHE A 92 4.14 -11.38 -14.98
C PHE A 92 3.02 -12.30 -14.47
N LYS A 93 2.48 -13.15 -15.36
CA LYS A 93 1.31 -13.99 -15.08
C LYS A 93 1.49 -14.81 -13.80
N GLU A 94 2.64 -15.45 -13.63
CA GLU A 94 2.94 -16.26 -12.46
C GLU A 94 2.85 -15.45 -11.15
N TYR A 95 3.38 -14.22 -11.13
CA TYR A 95 3.35 -13.34 -9.96
C TYR A 95 1.96 -12.79 -9.66
N ILE A 96 1.18 -12.48 -10.71
CA ILE A 96 -0.20 -11.98 -10.59
C ILE A 96 -1.13 -13.07 -10.04
N GLU A 97 -0.95 -14.30 -10.52
CA GLU A 97 -1.79 -15.44 -10.15
C GLU A 97 -1.44 -15.99 -8.75
N ARG A 98 -0.37 -15.52 -8.08
CA ARG A 98 -0.04 -15.96 -6.73
C ARG A 98 -1.12 -15.60 -5.70
N LYS A 99 -1.39 -16.55 -4.80
CA LYS A 99 -2.25 -16.33 -3.64
C LYS A 99 -1.62 -15.31 -2.70
N VAL A 100 -2.40 -14.29 -2.35
CA VAL A 100 -2.04 -13.25 -1.39
C VAL A 100 -3.03 -13.35 -0.22
N PRO A 101 -2.58 -13.74 0.98
CA PRO A 101 -3.42 -13.72 2.18
C PRO A 101 -3.90 -12.30 2.49
N PHE A 102 -5.01 -12.17 3.21
CA PHE A 102 -5.62 -10.86 3.55
C PHE A 102 -5.90 -9.96 2.33
N ARG A 103 -6.07 -10.54 1.13
CA ARG A 103 -6.33 -9.78 -0.10
C ARG A 103 -7.51 -8.80 0.02
N PRO A 104 -8.65 -9.13 0.64
CA PRO A 104 -9.74 -8.16 0.85
C PRO A 104 -9.28 -6.92 1.65
N ALA A 105 -8.66 -7.11 2.82
CA ALA A 105 -8.06 -6.03 3.61
C ALA A 105 -7.03 -5.20 2.83
N ILE A 106 -6.09 -5.85 2.14
CA ILE A 106 -5.08 -5.17 1.31
C ILE A 106 -5.76 -4.35 0.20
N SER A 107 -6.81 -4.91 -0.42
CA SER A 107 -7.59 -4.26 -1.47
C SER A 107 -8.34 -3.04 -0.96
N GLN A 108 -8.88 -3.09 0.27
CA GLN A 108 -9.53 -1.96 0.91
C GLN A 108 -8.54 -0.80 1.11
N VAL A 109 -7.36 -1.08 1.69
CA VAL A 109 -6.31 -0.06 1.87
C VAL A 109 -5.87 0.53 0.54
N CYS A 110 -5.61 -0.32 -0.47
CA CYS A 110 -5.20 0.15 -1.79
C CYS A 110 -6.30 0.99 -2.47
N THR A 111 -7.57 0.63 -2.30
CA THR A 111 -8.70 1.39 -2.84
C THR A 111 -8.80 2.77 -2.18
N VAL A 112 -8.67 2.83 -0.86
CA VAL A 112 -8.68 4.11 -0.14
C VAL A 112 -7.47 4.96 -0.53
N ALA A 113 -6.28 4.37 -0.65
CA ALA A 113 -5.08 5.07 -1.11
C ALA A 113 -5.19 5.58 -2.56
N LEU A 114 -5.95 4.88 -3.42
CA LEU A 114 -6.24 5.32 -4.78
C LEU A 114 -7.25 6.47 -4.81
N GLN A 115 -8.29 6.41 -3.97
CA GLN A 115 -9.36 7.41 -3.89
C GLN A 115 -8.93 8.69 -3.17
N MET A 116 -8.12 8.53 -2.12
CA MET A 116 -7.71 9.60 -1.20
C MET A 116 -6.19 9.67 -1.01
N PRO A 117 -5.39 9.75 -2.09
CA PRO A 117 -3.95 9.78 -1.95
C PRO A 117 -3.49 11.06 -1.24
N ILE A 118 -2.46 10.93 -0.41
CA ILE A 118 -1.67 12.07 0.04
C ILE A 118 -1.07 12.73 -1.19
N LYS A 119 -1.28 14.04 -1.32
CA LYS A 119 -0.79 14.82 -2.45
C LYS A 119 0.30 15.77 -2.01
N VAL A 120 1.36 15.88 -2.81
CA VAL A 120 2.48 16.77 -2.55
C VAL A 120 2.82 17.60 -3.80
N PRO A 121 3.26 18.85 -3.64
CA PRO A 121 3.81 19.61 -4.76
C PRO A 121 5.14 19.03 -5.21
N ARG A 122 5.34 18.94 -6.53
CA ARG A 122 6.65 18.69 -7.14
C ARG A 122 6.94 19.74 -8.18
N ARG A 123 8.10 20.37 -8.06
CA ARG A 123 8.65 21.23 -9.11
C ARG A 123 9.19 20.37 -10.24
N ILE A 124 8.75 20.67 -11.46
CA ILE A 124 9.24 20.08 -12.69
C ILE A 124 9.89 21.19 -13.50
N ARG A 125 11.08 20.89 -14.01
CA ARG A 125 11.78 21.72 -14.99
C ARG A 125 11.63 21.05 -16.35
N LYS A 126 11.04 21.75 -17.32
CA LYS A 126 10.99 21.29 -18.72
C LYS A 126 11.61 22.35 -19.60
N LYS A 127 12.46 21.91 -20.53
CA LYS A 127 13.02 22.77 -21.57
C LYS A 127 12.04 22.81 -22.73
N ILE A 128 11.45 23.97 -23.01
CA ILE A 128 10.51 24.18 -24.11
C ILE A 128 11.12 25.26 -25.01
N ALA A 129 11.37 24.95 -26.28
CA ALA A 129 11.93 25.88 -27.27
C ALA A 129 13.23 26.60 -26.87
N GLY A 130 14.06 25.98 -26.02
CA GLY A 130 15.33 26.57 -25.55
C GLY A 130 15.27 27.14 -24.14
N ASP A 131 14.08 27.53 -23.68
CA ASP A 131 13.85 28.12 -22.37
C ASP A 131 13.52 27.06 -21.31
N ILE A 132 13.97 27.29 -20.08
CA ILE A 132 13.65 26.44 -18.94
C ILE A 132 12.37 26.97 -18.32
N VAL A 133 11.28 26.23 -18.50
CA VAL A 133 10.00 26.49 -17.82
C VAL A 133 9.97 25.67 -16.54
N GLU A 134 9.86 26.35 -15.41
CA GLU A 134 9.58 25.72 -14.11
C GLU A 134 8.08 25.72 -13.86
N THR A 135 7.51 24.55 -13.54
CA THR A 135 6.10 24.43 -13.16
C THR A 135 5.99 23.54 -11.95
N THR A 136 5.09 23.89 -11.03
CA THR A 136 4.72 23.02 -9.91
C THR A 136 3.52 22.20 -10.31
N ILE A 137 3.64 20.87 -10.25
CA ILE A 137 2.50 19.98 -10.40
C ILE A 137 2.18 19.32 -9.06
N GLU A 138 0.92 18.96 -8.88
CA GLU A 138 0.48 18.13 -7.76
C GLU A 138 0.71 16.66 -8.09
N ILE A 139 1.36 15.92 -7.19
CA ILE A 139 1.61 14.49 -7.33
C ILE A 139 0.91 13.73 -6.22
N ALA A 140 0.12 12.74 -6.61
CA ALA A 140 -0.52 11.79 -5.71
C ALA A 140 0.46 10.67 -5.31
N LEU A 141 0.79 10.58 -4.03
CA LEU A 141 1.66 9.56 -3.45
C LEU A 141 0.83 8.35 -2.99
N LYS A 142 0.22 7.62 -3.94
CA LYS A 142 -0.69 6.49 -3.66
C LYS A 142 -0.01 5.37 -2.87
N GLN A 143 1.19 4.96 -3.29
CA GLN A 143 1.98 3.92 -2.62
C GLN A 143 2.31 4.30 -1.18
N PHE A 144 2.86 5.51 -1.01
CA PHE A 144 3.16 6.06 0.32
C PHE A 144 1.93 6.12 1.22
N THR A 145 0.78 6.49 0.66
CA THR A 145 -0.50 6.49 1.37
C THR A 145 -0.82 5.07 1.85
N ALA A 146 -0.78 4.06 0.96
CA ALA A 146 -1.01 2.68 1.36
C ALA A 146 -0.02 2.19 2.44
N SER A 147 1.27 2.47 2.29
CA SER A 147 2.31 2.10 3.28
C SER A 147 2.02 2.66 4.67
N LEU A 148 1.54 3.91 4.77
CA LEU A 148 1.14 4.53 6.02
C LEU A 148 -0.08 3.88 6.65
N PHE A 149 -1.08 3.46 5.86
CA PHE A 149 -2.25 2.74 6.39
C PHE A 149 -1.86 1.37 6.93
N PHE A 150 -1.02 0.63 6.20
CA PHE A 150 -0.50 -0.66 6.67
C PHE A 150 0.28 -0.50 7.97
N GLU A 151 1.17 0.50 8.04
CA GLU A 151 1.90 0.82 9.28
C GLU A 151 0.96 1.24 10.41
N ALA A 152 -0.12 1.96 10.08
CA ALA A 152 -1.10 2.38 11.08
C ALA A 152 -1.87 1.22 11.70
N VAL A 153 -2.24 0.24 10.87
CA VAL A 153 -2.85 -1.00 11.35
C VAL A 153 -1.87 -1.84 12.16
N ASP A 154 -0.60 -1.90 11.74
CA ASP A 154 0.44 -2.60 12.49
C ASP A 154 0.65 -1.97 13.88
N GLU A 155 0.75 -0.65 13.98
CA GLU A 155 0.83 0.07 15.25
C GLU A 155 -0.42 -0.16 16.12
N ALA A 156 -1.61 -0.16 15.53
CA ALA A 156 -2.88 -0.46 16.23
C ALA A 156 -2.92 -1.89 16.81
N LEU A 157 -2.20 -2.81 16.18
CA LEU A 157 -2.02 -4.19 16.61
C LEU A 157 -0.72 -4.40 17.42
N GLU A 158 -0.19 -3.34 18.04
CA GLU A 158 1.04 -3.37 18.84
C GLU A 158 2.25 -3.93 18.08
N TRP A 159 2.36 -3.57 16.80
CA TRP A 159 3.38 -4.06 15.86
C TRP A 159 3.32 -5.56 15.59
N ARG A 160 2.15 -6.19 15.81
CA ARG A 160 1.91 -7.62 15.58
C ARG A 160 0.98 -7.85 14.40
N SER A 161 0.80 -6.92 13.47
CA SER A 161 0.13 -7.23 12.20
C SER A 161 1.01 -8.18 11.37
N PRO A 162 0.43 -9.18 10.68
CA PRO A 162 1.17 -9.96 9.68
C PRO A 162 1.53 -9.11 8.45
N LEU A 163 0.88 -7.96 8.25
CA LEU A 163 1.08 -7.08 7.10
C LEU A 163 2.11 -6.00 7.45
N LYS A 164 3.35 -6.16 6.97
CA LYS A 164 4.47 -5.23 7.19
C LYS A 164 4.71 -4.39 5.95
N SER A 165 4.53 -3.07 6.04
CA SER A 165 4.80 -2.16 4.92
C SER A 165 6.26 -1.77 4.81
N GLU A 166 6.76 -1.82 3.57
CA GLU A 166 8.14 -1.51 3.20
C GLU A 166 9.20 -1.95 4.23
N PRO A 167 9.21 -3.23 4.67
CA PRO A 167 10.18 -3.70 5.64
C PRO A 167 11.56 -3.81 4.99
N ASN A 168 12.57 -3.27 5.67
CA ASN A 168 13.92 -3.23 5.14
C ASN A 168 14.64 -4.56 5.40
N TYR A 169 15.25 -5.11 4.36
CA TYR A 169 16.17 -6.23 4.41
C TYR A 169 17.55 -5.81 3.92
N ASN A 170 18.60 -6.39 4.49
CA ASN A 170 19.93 -6.29 3.92
C ASN A 170 19.98 -7.11 2.63
N GLY A 171 20.33 -6.49 1.50
CA GLY A 171 20.32 -7.17 0.20
C GLY A 171 21.33 -8.31 0.08
N THR A 172 22.40 -8.30 0.88
CA THR A 172 23.44 -9.34 0.87
C THR A 172 23.17 -10.44 1.89
N SER A 173 22.93 -10.08 3.15
CA SER A 173 22.71 -11.08 4.21
C SER A 173 21.27 -11.61 4.25
N LYS A 174 20.36 -11.00 3.49
CA LYS A 174 18.91 -11.26 3.46
C LYS A 174 18.17 -11.05 4.79
N LYS A 175 18.89 -10.66 5.85
CA LYS A 175 18.31 -10.42 7.18
C LYS A 175 17.41 -9.21 7.18
N ALA A 176 16.28 -9.35 7.85
CA ALA A 176 15.40 -8.25 8.17
C ALA A 176 16.06 -7.24 9.12
N LEU A 177 15.74 -5.96 8.95
CA LEU A 177 16.13 -4.90 9.86
C LEU A 177 14.94 -4.55 10.75
N LEU A 178 15.10 -4.88 12.03
CA LEU A 178 14.05 -4.78 13.05
C LEU A 178 14.18 -3.48 13.85
N GLY A 179 13.03 -2.94 14.26
CA GLY A 179 12.90 -1.83 15.20
C GLY A 179 12.48 -2.32 16.58
N GLU A 180 11.93 -1.41 17.37
CA GLU A 180 11.37 -1.72 18.70
C GLU A 180 9.84 -1.54 18.68
N PRO A 181 9.06 -2.57 19.10
CA PRO A 181 9.49 -3.92 19.48
C PRO A 181 10.02 -4.72 18.27
N ALA A 182 10.70 -5.86 18.49
CA ALA A 182 11.37 -6.63 17.43
C ALA A 182 10.47 -7.11 16.27
N THR A 183 9.14 -7.07 16.41
CA THR A 183 8.19 -7.35 15.33
C THR A 183 7.94 -6.16 14.40
N ARG A 184 8.44 -4.97 14.76
CA ARG A 184 8.33 -3.72 13.99
C ARG A 184 9.45 -3.62 12.94
N PRO A 185 9.17 -3.18 11.71
CA PRO A 185 10.23 -2.85 10.76
C PRO A 185 11.05 -1.63 11.18
N LYS A 186 12.38 -1.70 11.01
CA LYS A 186 13.25 -0.55 11.24
C LYS A 186 12.98 0.54 10.20
N ARG A 187 12.75 1.77 10.68
CA ARG A 187 12.60 2.98 9.86
C ARG A 187 13.89 3.79 9.86
N PHE A 188 14.22 4.35 8.70
CA PHE A 188 15.42 5.18 8.48
C PHE A 188 15.08 6.60 8.05
N GLY A 189 13.85 6.81 7.59
CA GLY A 189 13.39 8.10 7.14
C GLY A 189 13.02 9.04 8.28
N SER A 190 12.40 10.15 7.91
CA SER A 190 11.89 11.14 8.87
C SER A 190 10.56 10.71 9.49
N ASP A 191 10.13 11.40 10.55
CA ASP A 191 8.80 11.19 11.14
C ASP A 191 7.64 11.41 10.16
N ILE A 192 7.88 12.20 9.11
CA ILE A 192 6.89 12.51 8.06
C ILE A 192 6.97 11.49 6.93
N GLN A 193 8.16 11.02 6.57
CA GLN A 193 8.40 10.04 5.51
C GLN A 193 9.24 8.88 6.09
N PRO A 194 8.64 7.95 6.85
CA PRO A 194 9.41 6.95 7.60
C PRO A 194 10.14 5.94 6.70
N PHE A 195 9.64 5.74 5.48
CA PHE A 195 10.17 4.76 4.51
C PHE A 195 11.38 5.28 3.71
N TRP A 196 11.60 6.60 3.64
CA TRP A 196 12.64 7.23 2.83
C TRP A 196 13.33 8.41 3.53
N PRO A 197 14.64 8.65 3.28
CA PRO A 197 15.50 7.92 2.37
C PRO A 197 15.95 6.57 2.92
N ARG A 198 15.99 5.55 2.05
CA ARG A 198 16.50 4.22 2.40
C ARG A 198 18.02 4.17 2.20
N PRO A 199 18.80 3.68 3.18
CA PRO A 199 20.22 3.40 2.98
C PRO A 199 20.50 2.51 1.76
N LYS A 200 21.64 2.73 1.10
CA LYS A 200 22.07 1.92 -0.05
C LYS A 200 22.26 0.46 0.36
N GLY A 201 21.95 -0.46 -0.56
CA GLY A 201 22.10 -1.91 -0.34
C GLY A 201 20.94 -2.55 0.42
N LEU A 202 19.92 -1.77 0.81
CA LEU A 202 18.71 -2.30 1.42
C LEU A 202 17.62 -2.53 0.39
N LEU A 203 16.90 -3.64 0.54
CA LEU A 203 15.74 -4.00 -0.25
C LEU A 203 14.49 -3.92 0.62
N ALA A 204 13.39 -3.43 0.06
CA ALA A 204 12.09 -3.55 0.71
C ALA A 204 11.04 -3.80 -0.38
N PRO A 205 10.36 -4.95 -0.34
CA PRO A 205 9.08 -5.12 -1.01
C PRO A 205 8.07 -4.11 -0.47
N ASP A 206 7.09 -3.73 -1.27
CA ASP A 206 6.04 -2.79 -0.86
C ASP A 206 5.28 -3.27 0.38
N LEU A 207 4.95 -4.57 0.41
CA LEU A 207 4.31 -5.21 1.54
C LEU A 207 4.87 -6.63 1.73
N VAL A 208 5.07 -7.03 2.99
CA VAL A 208 5.39 -8.41 3.35
C VAL A 208 4.28 -8.96 4.25
N ILE A 209 3.90 -10.20 3.98
CA ILE A 209 2.93 -10.97 4.75
C ILE A 209 3.72 -12.01 5.54
N VAL A 210 3.77 -11.84 6.85
CA VAL A 210 4.47 -12.69 7.81
C VAL A 210 3.54 -13.82 8.25
N GLU A 211 4.07 -15.03 8.42
CA GLU A 211 3.28 -16.18 8.88
C GLU A 211 3.02 -16.14 10.38
N TYR A 212 4.10 -15.97 11.15
CA TYR A 212 4.05 -15.90 12.61
C TYR A 212 4.16 -14.45 13.05
N ARG A 213 3.00 -13.75 13.12
CA ARG A 213 2.89 -12.30 13.41
C ARG A 213 3.43 -11.86 14.78
N HIS A 214 3.62 -12.80 15.71
CA HIS A 214 4.15 -12.56 17.06
C HIS A 214 5.67 -12.69 17.15
N GLU A 215 6.32 -13.14 16.08
CA GLU A 215 7.77 -13.32 15.99
C GLU A 215 8.39 -12.21 15.13
N PRO A 216 9.69 -11.93 15.30
CA PRO A 216 10.44 -11.13 14.35
C PRO A 216 10.24 -11.64 12.92
N PHE A 217 10.04 -10.72 11.99
CA PHE A 217 9.94 -11.08 10.58
C PHE A 217 11.34 -11.33 10.03
N GLU A 218 11.51 -12.43 9.31
CA GLU A 218 12.72 -12.82 8.58
C GLU A 218 12.27 -13.50 7.29
N THR A 219 13.14 -13.60 6.29
CA THR A 219 12.78 -14.16 4.96
C THR A 219 12.17 -15.56 5.02
N GLU A 220 12.53 -16.34 6.04
CA GLU A 220 12.04 -17.68 6.35
C GLU A 220 10.58 -17.67 6.81
N ASN A 221 10.20 -16.66 7.60
CA ASN A 221 8.88 -16.39 8.17
C ASN A 221 8.01 -15.50 7.27
N VAL A 222 8.39 -15.31 6.00
CA VAL A 222 7.56 -14.62 5.01
C VAL A 222 6.70 -15.63 4.25
N PHE A 223 5.39 -15.41 4.25
CA PHE A 223 4.44 -16.07 3.36
C PHE A 223 4.53 -15.48 1.96
N ALA A 224 4.41 -14.15 1.86
CA ALA A 224 4.47 -13.44 0.59
C ALA A 224 5.14 -12.06 0.71
N ALA A 225 5.98 -11.74 -0.25
CA ALA A 225 6.45 -10.40 -0.58
C ALA A 225 5.63 -9.89 -1.77
N VAL A 226 4.83 -8.87 -1.52
CA VAL A 226 3.86 -8.33 -2.48
C VAL A 226 4.39 -7.01 -3.01
N GLU A 227 4.58 -6.93 -4.32
CA GLU A 227 4.79 -5.67 -5.03
C GLU A 227 3.42 -5.09 -5.43
N ILE A 228 3.17 -3.82 -5.14
CA ILE A 228 1.89 -3.16 -5.39
C ILE A 228 2.08 -2.14 -6.51
N LYS A 229 1.25 -2.23 -7.56
CA LYS A 229 1.29 -1.30 -8.69
C LYS A 229 0.00 -0.53 -8.85
N PHE A 230 0.06 0.77 -8.56
CA PHE A 230 -1.02 1.71 -8.79
C PHE A 230 -1.09 2.16 -10.26
N PRO A 231 -2.21 2.76 -10.70
CA PRO A 231 -2.34 3.22 -12.08
C PRO A 231 -1.26 4.25 -12.43
N GLY A 232 -0.57 4.01 -13.55
CA GLY A 232 0.58 4.81 -14.01
C GLY A 232 1.93 4.35 -13.48
N ASP A 233 1.99 3.27 -12.70
CA ASP A 233 3.22 2.57 -12.30
C ASP A 233 3.26 1.17 -12.92
N TRP A 234 4.47 0.70 -13.27
CA TRP A 234 4.67 -0.58 -13.94
C TRP A 234 5.66 -1.45 -13.17
N ALA A 235 5.34 -2.74 -13.08
CA ALA A 235 6.27 -3.73 -12.56
C ALA A 235 7.49 -3.84 -13.46
N LYS A 236 8.67 -3.98 -12.85
CA LYS A 236 9.93 -4.22 -13.55
C LYS A 236 10.38 -5.64 -13.23
N LYS A 237 10.74 -6.41 -14.25
CA LYS A 237 11.24 -7.78 -14.08
C LYS A 237 12.40 -7.86 -13.08
N ASN A 238 13.43 -7.02 -13.26
CA ASN A 238 14.61 -7.01 -12.38
C ASN A 238 14.24 -6.75 -10.91
N GLN A 239 13.19 -5.97 -10.65
CA GLN A 239 12.71 -5.72 -9.29
C GLN A 239 12.12 -6.99 -8.68
N LEU A 240 11.24 -7.69 -9.41
CA LEU A 240 10.67 -8.95 -8.95
C LEU A 240 11.74 -10.03 -8.79
N GLU A 241 12.70 -10.12 -9.72
CA GLU A 241 13.83 -11.07 -9.62
C GLU A 241 14.70 -10.78 -8.39
N THR A 242 14.93 -9.51 -8.07
CA THR A 242 15.65 -9.11 -6.84
C THR A 242 14.88 -9.53 -5.59
N TYR A 243 13.55 -9.43 -5.59
CA TYR A 243 12.74 -9.95 -4.47
C TYR A 243 12.70 -11.48 -4.43
N VAL A 244 12.73 -12.16 -5.58
CA VAL A 244 12.86 -13.63 -5.62
C VAL A 244 14.19 -14.05 -5.02
N GLU A 245 15.29 -13.38 -5.39
CA GLU A 245 16.61 -13.64 -4.81
C GLU A 245 16.60 -13.40 -3.30
N LEU A 246 16.02 -12.28 -2.84
CA LEU A 246 15.86 -11.98 -1.42
C LEU A 246 15.07 -13.06 -0.68
N MET A 247 13.98 -13.56 -1.26
CA MET A 247 13.07 -14.54 -0.64
C MET A 247 13.52 -15.99 -0.83
N THR A 248 14.57 -16.24 -1.62
CA THR A 248 15.13 -17.58 -1.87
C THR A 248 15.91 -18.04 -0.63
N PRO A 249 15.47 -19.12 0.04
CA PRO A 249 16.20 -19.69 1.18
C PRO A 249 17.60 -20.19 0.76
N THR A 250 18.54 -20.16 1.69
CA THR A 250 19.90 -20.71 1.48
C THR A 250 19.94 -22.23 1.54
N VAL A 251 18.98 -22.85 2.24
CA VAL A 251 18.88 -24.29 2.46
C VAL A 251 17.44 -24.78 2.25
N GLY A 252 17.26 -26.09 2.08
CA GLY A 252 15.94 -26.72 1.94
C GLY A 252 15.70 -27.30 0.54
N ILE A 253 14.51 -27.88 0.35
CA ILE A 253 14.11 -28.53 -0.89
C ILE A 253 13.65 -27.45 -1.89
N ASN A 254 14.23 -27.45 -3.10
CA ASN A 254 13.89 -26.54 -4.20
C ASN A 254 13.89 -25.04 -3.81
N PRO A 255 15.00 -24.47 -3.28
CA PRO A 255 15.03 -23.11 -2.74
C PRO A 255 14.59 -22.04 -3.76
N ILE A 256 14.99 -22.19 -5.03
CA ILE A 256 14.61 -21.27 -6.11
C ILE A 256 13.08 -21.25 -6.31
N LYS A 257 12.45 -22.43 -6.26
CA LYS A 257 10.99 -22.54 -6.37
C LYS A 257 10.33 -21.83 -5.19
N THR A 258 10.81 -22.09 -3.97
CA THR A 258 10.32 -21.44 -2.75
C THR A 258 10.43 -19.92 -2.82
N GLY A 259 11.56 -19.38 -3.28
CA GLY A 259 11.72 -17.93 -3.45
C GLY A 259 10.74 -17.32 -4.44
N ARG A 260 10.50 -17.99 -5.58
CA ARG A 260 9.51 -17.55 -6.58
C ARG A 260 8.09 -17.58 -6.04
N GLU A 261 7.73 -18.61 -5.29
CA GLU A 261 6.39 -18.80 -4.71
C GLU A 261 6.03 -17.78 -3.63
N LYS A 262 7.04 -17.16 -3.00
CA LYS A 262 6.86 -16.07 -2.05
C LYS A 262 6.64 -14.71 -2.71
N VAL A 263 6.93 -14.51 -3.99
CA VAL A 263 6.79 -13.18 -4.60
C VAL A 263 5.47 -13.07 -5.35
N ALA A 264 4.71 -12.01 -5.08
CA ALA A 264 3.43 -11.73 -5.73
C ALA A 264 3.38 -10.30 -6.28
N LEU A 265 2.60 -10.10 -7.34
CA LEU A 265 2.31 -8.79 -7.91
C LEU A 265 0.81 -8.49 -7.72
N LEU A 266 0.51 -7.34 -7.13
CA LEU A 266 -0.84 -6.84 -6.94
C LEU A 266 -1.02 -5.52 -7.70
N ARG A 267 -1.83 -5.53 -8.76
CA ARG A 267 -2.17 -4.30 -9.50
C ARG A 267 -3.45 -3.69 -8.96
N VAL A 268 -3.45 -2.38 -8.83
CA VAL A 268 -4.58 -1.60 -8.30
C VAL A 268 -5.17 -0.77 -9.43
N PRO A 269 -6.49 -0.85 -9.67
CA PRO A 269 -7.51 -1.65 -8.96
C PRO A 269 -7.70 -3.07 -9.52
N GLU A 270 -6.94 -3.47 -10.56
CA GLU A 270 -7.21 -4.64 -11.39
C GLU A 270 -7.29 -5.97 -10.64
N ASP A 271 -6.46 -6.12 -9.60
CA ASP A 271 -6.32 -7.33 -8.79
C ASP A 271 -6.89 -7.13 -7.36
N CYS A 272 -7.47 -5.96 -7.10
CA CYS A 272 -8.14 -5.60 -5.84
C CYS A 272 -9.60 -6.10 -5.85
N THR A 273 -9.78 -7.40 -5.65
CA THR A 273 -11.08 -8.08 -5.70
C THR A 273 -11.51 -8.58 -4.32
N GLY A 274 -12.82 -8.68 -4.08
CA GLY A 274 -13.37 -9.27 -2.84
C GLY A 274 -13.67 -8.27 -1.72
N PHE A 275 -13.55 -6.97 -1.99
CA PHE A 275 -14.06 -5.91 -1.13
C PHE A 275 -15.30 -5.29 -1.78
N GLU A 276 -16.47 -5.61 -1.26
CA GLU A 276 -17.69 -4.88 -1.60
C GLU A 276 -17.79 -3.66 -0.68
N THR A 277 -17.50 -2.47 -1.21
CA THR A 277 -18.01 -1.25 -0.59
C THR A 277 -19.53 -1.37 -0.55
N THR A 278 -20.15 -1.24 0.62
CA THR A 278 -21.61 -1.24 0.86
C THR A 278 -22.40 -0.15 0.10
N GLY A 279 -21.83 0.45 -0.94
CA GLY A 279 -22.43 1.51 -1.76
C GLY A 279 -22.34 1.32 -3.28
N LYS A 280 -21.97 0.14 -3.80
CA LYS A 280 -22.17 -0.12 -5.24
C LYS A 280 -23.61 -0.55 -5.48
N GLN A 281 -24.47 0.42 -5.82
CA GLN A 281 -25.70 0.10 -6.55
C GLN A 281 -25.31 -0.71 -7.79
N THR A 282 -25.77 -1.95 -7.82
CA THR A 282 -25.66 -2.82 -8.99
C THR A 282 -26.25 -2.07 -10.19
N PRO A 283 -25.55 -1.97 -11.34
CA PRO A 283 -26.18 -1.42 -12.53
C PRO A 283 -27.34 -2.37 -12.87
N VAL A 284 -28.57 -1.89 -12.71
CA VAL A 284 -29.75 -2.60 -13.17
C VAL A 284 -29.55 -2.82 -14.68
N ALA A 285 -29.36 -4.07 -15.07
CA ALA A 285 -29.36 -4.45 -16.47
C ALA A 285 -30.72 -4.05 -17.05
N LYS A 286 -30.76 -2.94 -17.80
CA LYS A 286 -31.89 -2.64 -18.68
C LYS A 286 -31.87 -3.70 -19.78
N GLY A 287 -32.63 -4.76 -19.56
CA GLY A 287 -32.95 -5.73 -20.59
C GLY A 287 -33.64 -5.01 -21.74
N ASN A 288 -32.93 -4.87 -22.86
CA ASN A 288 -33.53 -4.47 -24.13
C ASN A 288 -34.44 -5.62 -24.60
N LYS A 289 -35.71 -5.58 -24.21
CA LYS A 289 -36.76 -6.22 -24.99
C LYS A 289 -36.93 -5.41 -26.26
N ASN A 290 -36.43 -5.94 -27.36
CA ASN A 290 -37.04 -5.81 -28.69
C ASN A 290 -36.38 -6.83 -29.62
N ARG A 291 -37.04 -7.98 -29.76
CA ARG A 291 -36.89 -8.85 -30.93
C ARG A 291 -38.21 -8.77 -31.69
N ARG A 292 -38.11 -8.29 -32.93
CA ARG A 292 -39.08 -8.55 -33.99
C ARG A 292 -39.22 -10.05 -34.20
#